data_AF-A0A2K4MR32-F1
#
_entry.id   AF-A0A2K4MR32-F1
#
_cell.length_a   1.000
_cell.length_b   1.000
_cell.length_c   1.000
_cell.angle_alpha   90.00
_cell.angle_beta   90.00
_cell.angle_gamma   90.00
#
_symmetry.space_group_name_H-M   'P 1'
#
loop_
_entity.id
_entity.type
_entity.pdbx_description
1 polymer ?
#
loop_
_entity_poly.entity_id
_entity_poly.type
_entity_poly.pdbx_seq_one_letter_code
_entity_poly.pdbx_strand_id
1 'polypeptide(L)' 'MAKQFCETCGKQTEHREWIQQKPSKYGASRKEKLKAFLDGFFSGWGGGGAAAIDLVDRYVICQACGRKTLQNYGDQFQ' A
#
# COMPACT_ATOMS: atom_id res chain seq x y z
N MET A 1 2.05 15.34 9.02
CA MET A 1 3.21 14.44 9.16
C MET A 1 3.28 13.98 10.61
N ALA A 2 3.58 12.71 10.86
CA ALA A 2 3.58 12.15 12.21
C ALA A 2 5.03 11.99 12.73
N LYS A 3 5.26 12.35 13.99
CA LYS A 3 6.55 12.09 14.67
C LYS A 3 6.51 10.70 15.28
N GLN A 4 7.51 9.88 14.97
CA GLN A 4 7.69 8.56 15.56
C GLN A 4 9.18 8.25 15.72
N PHE A 5 9.50 7.25 16.53
CA PHE A 5 10.87 6.82 16.73
C PHE A 5 11.39 6.14 15.47
N CYS A 6 12.54 6.60 14.95
CA CYS A 6 13.23 5.93 13.86
C CYS A 6 14.35 5.06 14.43
N GLU A 7 14.25 3.75 14.22
CA GLU A 7 15.27 2.78 14.67
C GLU A 7 16.67 3.06 14.09
N THR A 8 16.73 3.60 12.87
CA THR A 8 18.01 3.93 12.21
C THR A 8 18.60 5.23 12.71
N CYS A 9 17.78 6.23 13.06
CA CYS A 9 18.26 7.49 13.62
C CYS A 9 18.49 7.42 15.14
N GLY A 10 17.94 6.40 15.82
CA GLY A 10 17.97 6.28 17.28
C GLY A 10 17.22 7.40 18.01
N LYS A 11 16.32 8.12 17.33
CA LYS A 11 15.60 9.28 17.90
C LYS A 11 14.24 9.48 17.25
N GLN A 12 13.41 10.34 17.86
CA GLN A 12 12.18 10.79 17.24
C GLN A 12 12.46 11.66 16.03
N THR A 13 11.84 11.32 14.90
CA THR A 13 11.94 12.08 13.65
C THR A 13 10.57 12.19 13.00
N GLU A 14 10.43 13.16 12.11
CA GLU A 14 9.25 13.25 11.25
C GLU A 14 9.26 12.13 10.22
N HIS A 15 8.07 11.56 9.98
CA HIS A 15 7.87 10.56 8.95
C HIS A 15 6.68 10.94 8.08
N ARG A 16 6.81 10.63 6.79
CA ARG A 16 5.79 10.78 5.77
C ARG A 16 5.18 9.43 5.45
N GLU A 17 3.87 9.39 5.28
CA GLU A 17 3.18 8.22 4.75
C GLU A 17 3.27 8.20 3.22
N TRP A 18 3.44 7.00 2.66
CA TRP A 18 3.48 6.76 1.23
C TRP A 18 2.64 5.52 0.93
N ILE A 19 1.55 5.70 0.19
CA ILE A 19 0.69 4.60 -0.26
C ILE A 19 1.09 4.23 -1.68
N GLN A 20 1.32 2.95 -1.93
CA GLN A 20 1.70 2.42 -3.23
C GLN A 20 0.78 1.25 -3.60
N GLN A 21 0.29 1.20 -4.83
CA GLN A 21 -0.48 0.05 -5.31
C GLN A 21 0.40 -1.20 -5.30
N LYS A 22 -0.10 -2.31 -4.73
CA LYS A 22 0.57 -3.61 -4.82
C LYS A 22 0.68 -4.00 -6.32
N PRO A 23 1.77 -4.64 -6.73
CA PRO A 23 1.87 -5.14 -8.10
C PRO A 23 0.68 -6.07 -8.38
N SER A 24 0.04 -5.90 -9.52
CA SER A 24 -1.08 -6.74 -9.91
C SER A 24 -0.63 -8.21 -9.95
N LYS A 25 -1.46 -9.12 -9.41
CA LYS A 25 -1.25 -10.57 -9.55
C LYS A 25 -1.25 -11.01 -11.02
N TYR A 26 -1.85 -10.20 -11.89
CA TYR A 26 -1.83 -10.32 -13.34
C TYR A 26 -0.54 -9.70 -13.88
N GLY A 27 0.21 -10.43 -14.71
CA GLY A 27 1.49 -9.97 -15.25
C GLY A 27 1.38 -8.71 -16.13
N ALA A 28 2.54 -8.23 -16.61
CA ALA A 28 2.65 -6.95 -17.31
C ALA A 28 2.03 -6.95 -18.73
N SER A 29 1.52 -8.09 -19.22
CA SER A 29 0.96 -8.20 -20.55
C SER A 29 -0.35 -7.43 -20.70
N ARG A 30 -0.62 -6.88 -21.90
CA ARG A 30 -1.89 -6.20 -22.21
C ARG A 30 -3.10 -7.10 -22.00
N LYS A 31 -2.97 -8.41 -22.24
CA LYS A 31 -4.06 -9.39 -22.04
C LYS A 31 -4.37 -9.59 -20.55
N GLU A 32 -3.34 -9.59 -19.73
CA GLU A 32 -3.45 -9.74 -18.27
C GLU A 32 -4.06 -8.48 -17.63
N LYS A 33 -3.69 -7.29 -18.12
CA LYS A 33 -4.33 -6.02 -17.72
C LYS A 33 -5.81 -5.94 -18.09
N LEU A 34 -6.19 -6.44 -19.28
CA LEU A 34 -7.59 -6.50 -19.69
C LEU A 34 -8.39 -7.50 -18.83
N LYS A 35 -7.79 -8.65 -18.51
CA LYS A 35 -8.40 -9.63 -17.59
C LYS A 35 -8.59 -9.04 -16.19
N ALA A 36 -7.59 -8.35 -15.66
CA ALA A 36 -7.68 -7.67 -14.37
C ALA A 36 -8.80 -6.62 -14.34
N PHE A 37 -8.95 -5.86 -15.43
CA PHE A 37 -10.02 -4.86 -15.56
C PHE A 37 -11.41 -5.49 -15.64
N LEU A 38 -11.57 -6.57 -16.43
CA LEU A 38 -12.84 -7.29 -16.54
C LEU A 38 -13.22 -7.95 -15.22
N ASP A 39 -12.30 -8.70 -14.58
CA ASP A 39 -12.56 -9.35 -13.30
C ASP A 39 -12.92 -8.31 -12.21
N GLY A 40 -12.20 -7.18 -12.17
CA GLY A 40 -12.50 -6.08 -11.23
C GLY A 40 -13.84 -5.38 -11.46
N PHE A 41 -14.33 -5.33 -12.70
CA PHE A 41 -15.63 -4.77 -13.04
C PHE A 41 -16.78 -5.71 -12.68
N PHE A 42 -16.62 -7.02 -12.88
CA PHE A 42 -17.65 -8.01 -12.52
C PHE A 42 -17.75 -8.28 -11.01
N SER A 43 -16.66 -8.11 -10.25
CA SER A 43 -16.70 -8.23 -8.78
C SER A 43 -17.21 -6.96 -8.06
N GLY A 44 -17.53 -5.89 -8.79
CA GLY A 44 -17.74 -4.54 -8.25
C GLY A 44 -19.12 -4.26 -7.61
N TRP A 45 -20.10 -5.17 -7.69
CA TRP A 45 -21.47 -4.89 -7.20
C TRP A 45 -21.73 -5.33 -5.75
N GLY A 46 -20.80 -5.10 -4.81
CA GLY A 46 -21.07 -5.46 -3.41
C GLY A 46 -20.08 -5.14 -2.29
N GLY A 47 -18.92 -4.51 -2.50
CA GLY A 47 -17.91 -4.42 -1.42
C GLY A 47 -16.82 -3.36 -1.56
N GLY A 48 -17.14 -2.18 -2.11
CA GLY A 48 -16.15 -1.22 -2.62
C GLY A 48 -15.19 -0.56 -1.61
N GLY A 49 -15.38 -0.70 -0.30
CA GLY A 49 -14.52 -0.06 0.70
C GLY A 49 -13.34 -0.89 1.17
N ALA A 50 -13.57 -2.17 1.49
CA ALA A 50 -12.56 -3.04 2.10
C ALA A 50 -11.59 -3.65 1.06
N ALA A 51 -12.09 -3.98 -0.14
CA ALA A 51 -11.28 -4.60 -1.20
C ALA A 51 -10.19 -3.66 -1.74
N ALA A 52 -10.36 -2.34 -1.65
CA ALA A 52 -9.37 -1.38 -2.12
C ALA A 52 -8.16 -1.24 -1.17
N ILE A 53 -8.34 -1.53 0.13
CA ILE A 53 -7.29 -1.43 1.14
C ILE A 53 -6.28 -2.57 0.99
N ASP A 54 -6.74 -3.78 0.63
CA ASP A 54 -5.84 -4.90 0.34
C ASP A 54 -5.00 -4.70 -0.93
N LEU A 55 -5.43 -3.83 -1.86
CA LEU A 55 -4.72 -3.58 -3.12
C LEU A 55 -3.55 -2.60 -2.98
N VAL A 56 -3.31 -2.05 -1.79
CA VAL A 56 -2.27 -1.05 -1.56
C VAL A 56 -1.36 -1.44 -0.40
N ASP A 57 -0.09 -1.08 -0.52
CA ASP A 57 0.88 -1.08 0.57
C ASP A 57 1.01 0.33 1.12
N ARG A 58 0.91 0.46 2.44
CA ARG A 58 1.22 1.68 3.17
C ARG A 58 2.63 1.59 3.72
N TYR A 59 3.45 2.55 3.32
CA TYR A 59 4.80 2.74 3.83
C TYR A 59 4.89 4.00 4.66
N VAL A 60 5.88 4.02 5.55
CA VAL A 60 6.27 5.18 6.32
C VAL A 60 7.74 5.44 6.05
N ILE A 61 8.06 6.68 5.68
CA ILE A 61 9.40 7.11 5.27
C ILE A 61 9.91 8.15 6.26
N CYS A 62 11.01 7.84 6.94
CA CYS A 62 11.71 8.79 7.79
C CYS A 62 12.22 9.96 6.95
N GLN A 63 11.84 11.19 7.32
CA GLN A 63 12.31 12.39 6.60
C GLN A 63 13.76 12.75 6.92
N ALA A 64 14.35 12.18 7.98
CA ALA A 64 15.73 12.44 8.36
C ALA A 64 16.74 11.50 7.66
N CYS A 65 16.46 10.19 7.61
CA CYS A 65 17.36 9.19 7.01
C CYS A 65 16.84 8.51 5.75
N GLY A 66 15.58 8.75 5.36
CA GLY A 66 14.98 8.16 4.16
C GLY A 66 14.55 6.69 4.30
N ARG A 67 14.73 6.05 5.46
CA ARG A 67 14.31 4.65 5.66
C ARG A 67 12.81 4.49 5.41
N LYS A 68 12.48 3.59 4.48
CA LYS A 68 11.12 3.18 4.10
C LYS A 68 10.77 1.90 4.87
N THR A 69 9.70 1.96 5.66
CA THR A 69 9.20 0.83 6.45
C THR A 69 7.77 0.51 6.01
N LEU A 70 7.49 -0.77 5.72
CA LEU A 70 6.13 -1.23 5.42
C LEU A 70 5.30 -1.23 6.71
N GLN A 71 4.15 -0.57 6.68
CA GLN A 71 3.21 -0.47 7.80
C GLN A 71 1.77 -0.68 7.31
N ASN A 72 1.49 -1.92 6.89
CA ASN A 72 0.14 -2.41 6.66
C ASN A 72 -0.42 -2.89 8.01
N TYR A 73 -1.03 -1.99 8.79
CA TYR A 73 -1.61 -2.34 10.09
C TYR A 73 -3.13 -2.52 9.99
N GLY A 74 -3.63 -3.67 10.43
CA GLY A 74 -5.06 -4.01 10.53
C GLY A 74 -5.44 -5.28 9.78
N ASP A 75 -6.47 -5.98 10.24
CA ASP A 75 -7.03 -7.20 9.60
C ASP A 75 -7.52 -6.95 8.16
N GLN A 76 -7.60 -5.68 7.76
CA GLN A 76 -7.96 -5.19 6.43
C GLN A 76 -6.83 -5.35 5.38
N PHE A 77 -5.64 -5.79 5.81
CA PHE A 77 -4.46 -6.00 4.96
C PHE A 77 -3.93 -7.45 4.98
N GLN A 78 -4.67 -8.39 5.60
CA GLN A 78 -4.37 -9.84 5.60
C GLN A 78 -4.91 -10.53 4.35
#